data_AF-A0A7S0TN37-F1
#
_entry.id   AF-A0A7S0TN37-F1
#
_cell.length_a   1.000
_cell.length_b   1.000
_cell.length_c   1.000
_cell.angle_alpha   90.00
_cell.angle_beta   90.00
_cell.angle_gamma   90.00
#
_symmetry.space_group_name_H-M   'P 1'
#
loop_
_entity.id
_entity.type
_entity.pdbx_description
1 polymer ?
#
loop_
_entity_poly.entity_id
_entity_poly.type
_entity_poly.pdbx_seq_one_letter_code
_entity_poly.pdbx_strand_id
1 'polypeptide(L)'
;DCSLYWGGEVCEHNCSEHGSCQNGTCVCDDEWTGDTCEISWLSLFRYCPLNCSDHGACLNGTCACDHGWLGENCSIPLPCPGDCSGNGVCVLGNCTCDPGFAGEDCSHSDVCP
;
A
#
# COMPACT_ATOMS: atom_id res chain seq x y z
N ASP A 1 -34.09 -13.60 35.71
CA ASP A 1 -33.79 -12.26 36.22
C ASP A 1 -32.41 -12.31 36.87
N CYS A 2 -31.37 -12.08 36.07
CA CYS A 2 -29.97 -12.16 36.51
C CYS A 2 -29.50 -10.75 36.89
N SER A 3 -29.98 -10.29 38.04
CA SER A 3 -29.73 -8.94 38.55
C SER A 3 -28.71 -8.93 39.68
N LEU A 4 -27.61 -9.68 39.59
CA LEU A 4 -26.53 -9.65 40.59
C LEU A 4 -25.16 -10.04 39.97
N TYR A 5 -24.48 -9.11 39.29
CA TYR A 5 -23.03 -8.87 39.45
C TYR A 5 -22.72 -7.45 38.92
N TRP A 6 -22.46 -6.57 39.87
CA TRP A 6 -21.70 -5.32 39.86
C TRP A 6 -21.03 -4.94 38.52
N GLY A 7 -21.25 -3.70 38.10
CA GLY A 7 -20.57 -3.05 36.97
C GLY A 7 -19.05 -2.97 37.16
N GLY A 8 -18.38 -4.09 36.93
CA GLY A 8 -16.95 -4.19 36.69
C GLY A 8 -16.73 -4.11 35.19
N GLU A 9 -15.77 -3.30 34.83
CA GLU A 9 -15.30 -3.07 33.47
C GLU A 9 -14.74 -4.38 32.87
N VAL A 10 -15.59 -5.15 32.22
CA VAL A 10 -15.16 -6.39 31.53
C VAL A 10 -14.65 -6.00 30.15
N CYS A 11 -13.34 -6.12 29.95
CA CYS A 11 -12.79 -6.01 28.61
C CYS A 11 -13.18 -7.22 27.77
N GLU A 12 -13.67 -6.95 26.57
CA GLU A 12 -14.05 -7.98 25.60
C GLU A 12 -12.84 -8.85 25.27
N HIS A 13 -13.08 -10.17 25.20
CA HIS A 13 -12.06 -11.20 24.99
C HIS A 13 -10.83 -11.11 25.91
N ASN A 14 -10.94 -10.48 27.08
CA ASN A 14 -9.83 -10.29 28.02
C ASN A 14 -8.59 -9.66 27.35
N CYS A 15 -8.82 -8.73 26.42
CA CYS A 15 -7.77 -8.10 25.60
C CYS A 15 -6.88 -9.10 24.88
N SER A 16 -7.43 -10.26 24.50
CA SER A 16 -6.73 -11.36 23.84
C SER A 16 -5.44 -11.81 24.54
N GLU A 17 -5.31 -11.53 25.85
CA GLU A 17 -4.09 -11.75 26.63
C GLU A 17 -2.86 -10.96 26.14
N HIS A 18 -3.09 -9.89 25.38
CA HIS A 18 -2.08 -9.03 24.75
C HIS A 18 -2.26 -7.55 25.12
N GLY A 19 -2.82 -7.30 26.30
CA GLY A 19 -3.02 -5.96 26.81
C GLY A 19 -3.58 -5.97 28.22
N SER A 20 -3.61 -4.78 28.81
CA SER A 20 -4.18 -4.51 30.13
C SER A 20 -5.54 -3.86 30.01
N CYS A 21 -6.53 -4.41 30.72
CA CYS A 21 -7.86 -3.83 30.78
C CYS A 21 -7.87 -2.59 31.70
N GLN A 22 -8.20 -1.42 31.14
CA GLN A 22 -8.33 -0.17 31.88
C GLN A 22 -9.68 0.47 31.55
N ASN A 23 -10.56 0.60 32.54
CA ASN A 23 -11.84 1.26 32.38
C ASN A 23 -12.74 0.71 31.26
N GLY A 24 -12.63 -0.59 30.97
CA GLY A 24 -13.40 -1.28 29.92
C GLY A 24 -12.80 -1.13 28.52
N THR A 25 -11.62 -0.55 28.41
CA THR A 25 -10.84 -0.42 27.17
C THR A 25 -9.54 -1.20 27.31
N CYS A 26 -9.18 -1.93 26.26
CA CYS A 26 -7.91 -2.63 26.21
C CYS A 26 -6.79 -1.65 25.87
N VAL A 27 -5.77 -1.60 26.72
CA VAL A 27 -4.50 -0.94 26.42
C VAL A 27 -3.52 -2.03 26.00
N CYS A 28 -3.21 -2.10 24.72
CA CYS A 28 -2.43 -3.19 24.16
C CYS A 28 -0.95 -3.12 24.55
N ASP A 29 -0.37 -4.30 24.73
CA ASP A 29 1.07 -4.48 24.93
C ASP A 29 1.83 -4.10 23.66
N ASP A 30 3.15 -3.87 23.81
CA ASP A 30 4.02 -3.64 22.67
C ASP A 30 3.83 -4.77 21.64
N GLU A 31 3.76 -4.39 20.37
CA GLU A 31 3.50 -5.30 19.25
C GLU A 31 2.04 -5.80 19.07
N TRP A 32 1.06 -5.21 19.77
CA TRP A 32 -0.37 -5.49 19.54
C TRP A 32 -1.22 -4.23 19.28
N THR A 33 -2.36 -4.41 18.61
CA THR A 33 -3.35 -3.37 18.28
C THR A 33 -4.73 -4.01 18.07
N GLY A 34 -5.74 -3.19 17.78
CA GLY A 34 -7.14 -3.60 17.72
C GLY A 34 -7.89 -3.35 19.03
N ASP A 35 -9.22 -3.38 18.97
CA ASP A 35 -10.07 -3.02 20.12
C ASP A 35 -9.98 -4.05 21.27
N THR A 36 -9.57 -5.28 20.94
CA THR A 36 -9.34 -6.37 21.91
C THR A 36 -7.89 -6.86 21.88
N CYS A 37 -6.95 -6.08 21.35
CA CYS A 37 -5.53 -6.44 21.19
C CYS A 37 -5.31 -7.78 20.45
N GLU A 38 -6.20 -8.10 19.51
CA GLU A 38 -6.18 -9.34 18.75
C GLU A 38 -5.28 -9.29 17.51
N ILE A 39 -4.83 -8.09 17.13
CA ILE A 39 -4.03 -7.85 15.93
C ILE A 39 -2.58 -7.62 16.32
N SER A 40 -1.68 -8.53 15.97
CA SER A 40 -0.23 -8.25 16.10
C SER A 40 0.26 -7.35 14.96
N TRP A 41 1.17 -6.41 15.22
CA TRP A 41 1.71 -5.57 14.13
C TRP A 41 2.42 -6.41 13.06
N LEU A 42 2.97 -7.57 13.41
CA LEU A 42 3.53 -8.53 12.45
C LEU A 42 2.47 -9.06 11.48
N SER A 43 1.22 -9.18 11.90
CA SER A 43 0.11 -9.55 11.03
C SER A 43 -0.16 -8.45 10.01
N LEU A 44 -0.09 -7.18 10.41
CA LEU A 44 -0.19 -6.04 9.48
C LEU A 44 1.04 -5.94 8.56
N PHE A 45 2.24 -6.20 9.09
CA PHE A 45 3.49 -6.15 8.34
C PHE A 45 3.70 -7.35 7.40
N ARG A 46 2.86 -8.39 7.48
CA ARG A 46 2.96 -9.54 6.58
C ARG A 46 2.10 -9.39 5.33
N TYR A 47 1.10 -8.52 5.35
CA TYR A 47 0.23 -8.29 4.22
C TYR A 47 0.57 -6.96 3.57
N CYS A 48 0.93 -7.02 2.29
CA CYS A 48 1.11 -5.80 1.52
C CYS A 48 -0.24 -5.19 1.13
N PRO A 49 -0.32 -3.85 1.09
CA PRO A 49 -1.54 -3.15 0.70
C PRO A 49 -1.97 -3.60 -0.70
N LEU A 50 -3.22 -4.06 -0.82
CA LEU A 50 -3.82 -4.57 -2.05
C LEU A 50 -2.97 -5.62 -2.79
N ASN A 51 -2.16 -6.41 -2.07
CA ASN A 51 -1.23 -7.38 -2.66
C ASN A 51 -0.30 -6.74 -3.72
N CYS A 52 0.13 -5.49 -3.50
CA CYS A 52 0.92 -4.73 -4.46
C CYS A 52 0.26 -4.57 -5.84
N SER A 53 -1.07 -4.60 -5.89
CA SER A 53 -1.87 -4.50 -7.13
C SER A 53 -1.43 -5.46 -8.23
N ASP A 54 -0.81 -6.59 -7.85
CA ASP A 54 -0.19 -7.56 -8.76
C ASP A 54 0.89 -6.95 -9.69
N HIS A 55 1.49 -5.83 -9.29
CA HIS A 55 2.52 -5.06 -10.01
C HIS A 55 3.78 -4.87 -9.15
N GLY A 56 4.08 -5.83 -8.28
CA GLY A 56 5.28 -5.82 -7.46
C GLY A 56 5.38 -7.00 -6.52
N ALA A 57 6.50 -7.07 -5.81
CA ALA A 57 6.76 -8.06 -4.79
C ALA A 57 6.48 -7.51 -3.39
N CYS A 58 5.81 -8.31 -2.56
CA CYS A 58 5.60 -7.98 -1.15
C CYS A 58 6.84 -8.34 -0.32
N LEU A 59 7.49 -7.32 0.27
CA LEU A 59 8.68 -7.48 1.09
C LEU A 59 8.42 -6.86 2.47
N ASN A 60 8.17 -7.71 3.48
CA ASN A 60 7.87 -7.29 4.86
C ASN A 60 6.84 -6.14 4.91
N GLY A 61 5.69 -6.31 4.24
CA GLY A 61 4.58 -5.35 4.31
C GLY A 61 4.75 -4.13 3.42
N THR A 62 5.88 -3.99 2.73
CA THR A 62 6.13 -2.93 1.76
C THR A 62 6.17 -3.51 0.35
N CYS A 63 5.56 -2.82 -0.61
CA CYS A 63 5.60 -3.22 -2.00
C CYS A 63 6.87 -2.71 -2.70
N ALA A 64 7.63 -3.63 -3.28
CA ALA A 64 8.66 -3.33 -4.25
C ALA A 64 8.05 -3.43 -5.65
N CYS A 65 7.76 -2.28 -6.28
CA CYS A 65 7.05 -2.24 -7.55
C CYS A 65 7.90 -2.71 -8.72
N ASP A 66 7.23 -3.38 -9.66
CA ASP A 66 7.78 -3.74 -10.95
C ASP A 66 8.05 -2.47 -11.77
N HIS A 67 8.93 -2.60 -12.76
CA HIS A 67 9.26 -1.49 -13.64
C HIS A 67 8.00 -0.94 -14.34
N GLY A 68 7.81 0.38 -14.29
CA GLY A 68 6.64 1.03 -14.84
C GLY A 68 5.48 1.22 -13.87
N TRP A 69 5.65 0.90 -12.58
CA TRP A 69 4.64 1.09 -11.54
C TRP A 69 5.20 1.80 -10.31
N LEU A 70 4.33 2.53 -9.62
CA LEU A 70 4.62 3.44 -8.52
C LEU A 70 3.51 3.38 -7.46
N GLY A 71 3.78 3.99 -6.30
CA GLY A 71 2.85 4.10 -5.18
C GLY A 71 3.07 3.00 -4.15
N GLU A 72 2.45 3.16 -2.97
CA GLU A 72 2.63 2.26 -1.82
C GLU A 72 2.19 0.81 -2.11
N ASN A 73 1.29 0.65 -3.09
CA ASN A 73 0.74 -0.63 -3.54
C ASN A 73 0.94 -0.87 -5.03
N CYS A 74 1.80 -0.12 -5.71
CA CYS A 74 2.08 -0.29 -7.15
C CYS A 74 0.87 -0.11 -8.09
N SER A 75 -0.17 0.61 -7.66
CA SER A 75 -1.35 0.88 -8.49
C SER A 75 -1.19 2.05 -9.47
N ILE A 76 -0.12 2.85 -9.34
CA ILE A 76 0.09 4.05 -10.15
C ILE A 76 1.04 3.70 -11.30
N PRO A 77 0.65 3.78 -12.57
CA PRO A 77 1.58 3.60 -13.67
C PRO A 77 2.61 4.74 -13.69
N LEU A 78 3.87 4.42 -13.99
CA LEU A 78 4.96 5.38 -14.15
C LEU A 78 4.63 6.30 -15.34
N PRO A 79 4.47 7.62 -15.12
CA PRO A 79 4.18 8.54 -16.22
C PRO A 79 5.36 8.64 -17.18
N CYS A 80 5.07 8.78 -18.47
CA CYS A 80 6.08 9.08 -19.47
C CYS A 80 6.48 10.56 -19.46
N PRO A 81 7.74 10.87 -19.79
CA PRO A 81 8.20 12.25 -19.92
C PRO A 81 7.39 12.96 -21.03
N GLY A 82 6.87 14.14 -20.70
CA GLY A 82 6.09 14.97 -21.63
C GLY A 82 4.85 14.29 -22.22
N ASP A 83 4.37 13.18 -21.65
CA ASP A 83 3.34 12.32 -22.27
C ASP A 83 3.69 11.94 -23.73
N CYS A 84 4.97 11.68 -23.97
CA CYS A 84 5.53 11.43 -25.29
C CYS A 84 5.21 12.53 -26.32
N SER A 85 4.95 13.76 -25.86
CA SER A 85 4.59 14.93 -26.66
C SER A 85 3.43 14.69 -27.64
N GLY A 86 2.62 13.64 -27.42
CA GLY A 86 1.61 13.17 -28.36
C GLY A 86 2.15 12.54 -29.66
N ASN A 87 3.46 12.29 -29.76
CA ASN A 87 4.13 11.72 -30.93
C ASN A 87 4.75 10.33 -30.63
N GLY A 88 4.06 9.56 -29.80
CA GLY A 88 4.51 8.23 -29.43
C GLY A 88 3.59 7.55 -28.45
N VAL A 89 3.97 6.33 -28.09
CA VAL A 89 3.23 5.51 -27.13
C VAL A 89 4.04 5.40 -25.84
N CYS A 90 3.39 5.70 -24.71
CA CYS A 90 3.95 5.48 -23.40
C CYS A 90 3.92 3.99 -23.02
N VAL A 91 5.09 3.41 -22.75
CA VAL A 91 5.24 2.01 -22.33
C VAL A 91 6.11 1.95 -21.09
N LEU A 92 5.51 1.63 -19.94
CA LEU A 92 6.20 1.51 -18.66
C LEU A 92 7.11 2.72 -18.34
N GLY A 93 6.57 3.94 -18.52
CA GLY A 93 7.28 5.20 -18.28
C GLY A 93 8.30 5.61 -19.34
N ASN A 94 8.41 4.87 -20.45
CA ASN A 94 9.30 5.22 -21.57
C ASN A 94 8.49 5.49 -22.84
N CYS A 95 8.92 6.48 -23.62
CA CYS A 95 8.28 6.79 -24.89
C CYS A 95 8.83 5.97 -26.04
N THR A 96 7.94 5.31 -26.76
CA THR A 96 8.23 4.73 -28.07
C THR A 96 7.73 5.70 -29.13
N CYS A 97 8.65 6.44 -29.78
CA CYS A 97 8.28 7.50 -30.69
C CYS A 97 7.74 6.98 -32.03
N ASP A 98 6.80 7.74 -32.60
CA ASP A 98 6.27 7.52 -33.94
C ASP A 98 7.33 7.85 -35.01
N PRO A 99 7.22 7.30 -36.24
CA PRO A 99 8.15 7.58 -37.31
C PRO A 99 8.31 9.08 -37.58
N GLY A 100 9.57 9.54 -37.59
CA GLY A 100 9.91 10.96 -37.79
C GLY A 100 10.05 11.76 -36.49
N PHE A 101 9.83 11.14 -35.33
CA PHE A 101 10.06 11.74 -34.02
C PHE A 101 11.10 10.98 -33.20
N ALA A 102 11.82 11.70 -32.33
CA ALA A 102 12.78 11.14 -31.39
C ALA A 102 12.95 12.01 -30.14
N GLY A 103 13.87 11.59 -29.27
CA GLY A 103 14.05 12.16 -27.94
C GLY A 103 13.35 11.33 -26.87
N GLU A 104 13.63 11.66 -25.61
CA GLU A 104 13.07 10.93 -24.45
C GLU A 104 11.53 11.06 -24.36
N ASP A 105 11.00 12.19 -24.83
CA ASP A 105 9.58 12.55 -24.85
C ASP A 105 9.02 12.73 -26.28
N CYS A 106 9.73 12.27 -27.32
CA CYS A 106 9.33 12.40 -28.72
C CYS A 106 9.06 13.83 -29.21
N SER A 107 9.68 14.83 -28.60
CA SER A 107 9.54 16.24 -28.98
C SER A 107 10.40 16.65 -30.18
N HIS A 108 11.42 15.86 -30.55
CA HIS A 108 12.34 16.19 -31.64
C HIS A 108 11.89 15.60 -32.98
N SER A 109 11.88 16.41 -34.04
CA SER A 109 11.66 15.94 -35.41
C SER A 109 12.96 15.35 -35.96
N ASP A 110 12.96 14.06 -36.25
CA ASP A 110 14.09 13.34 -36.87
C ASP A 110 14.03 13.36 -38.41
N VAL A 111 13.09 14.12 -38.98
CA VAL A 111 13.06 14.43 -40.40
C VAL A 111 14.16 15.44 -40.71
N CYS A 112 15.20 14.99 -41.44
CA CYS A 112 16.21 15.89 -42.00
C CYS A 112 15.54 16.90 -42.96
N PRO A 113 15.82 18.22 -42.84
CA PRO A 113 15.28 19.25 -43.74
C PRO A 113 15.67 19.08 -45.21
#